data_AF-A0A8I6Y567-F1
#
_entry.id   AF-A0A8I6Y567-F1
#
_cell.length_a   1.000
_cell.length_b   1.000
_cell.length_c   1.000
_cell.angle_alpha   90.00
_cell.angle_beta   90.00
_cell.angle_gamma   90.00
#
_symmetry.space_group_name_H-M   'P 1'
#
loop_
_entity.id
_entity.type
_entity.pdbx_description
1 polymer ?
#
loop_
_entity_poly.entity_id
_entity_poly.type
_entity_poly.pdbx_seq_one_letter_code
_entity_poly.pdbx_strand_id
1 'polypeptide(L)'
;MQFFVPVTLDQGWAAYMWDMMRKEIPVLDPMGCQGLGEGQRCMMHEEAVSKIHSALFTCFNEFFAKWHCTSEKWKRKFPKITDDIFTRDGTEICMIHAIRQYDGNKMKWPLTKNNFVSFQKLVAFEVFRLCDEHANFVSESVLRIAFDEPGE
;
A
#
# COMPACT_ATOMS: atom_id res chain seq x y z
N MET A 1 -1.33 -15.02 8.30
CA MET A 1 -1.49 -14.48 6.94
C MET A 1 -1.45 -12.96 7.01
N GLN A 2 -0.68 -12.33 6.13
CA GLN A 2 -0.64 -10.88 5.96
C GLN A 2 -1.00 -10.56 4.51
N PHE A 3 -1.83 -9.56 4.29
CA PHE A 3 -2.05 -9.00 2.96
C PHE A 3 -2.18 -7.49 3.05
N PHE A 4 -1.92 -6.84 1.92
CA PHE A 4 -1.95 -5.39 1.78
C PHE A 4 -3.05 -4.99 0.81
N VAL A 5 -3.71 -3.89 1.13
CA VAL A 5 -4.63 -3.19 0.24
C VAL A 5 -4.03 -1.83 -0.02
N PRO A 6 -3.38 -1.61 -1.19
CA PRO A 6 -2.97 -0.27 -1.58
C PRO A 6 -4.21 0.57 -1.87
N VAL A 7 -4.17 1.85 -1.48
CA VAL A 7 -5.26 2.80 -1.69
C VAL A 7 -4.72 4.12 -2.24
N THR A 8 -5.47 4.70 -3.17
CA THR A 8 -5.23 6.04 -3.70
C THR A 8 -6.11 7.04 -2.97
N LEU A 9 -5.50 8.11 -2.50
CA LEU A 9 -6.17 9.25 -1.86
C LEU A 9 -5.86 10.51 -2.68
N ASP A 10 -6.64 11.58 -2.50
CA ASP A 10 -6.43 12.85 -3.22
C ASP A 10 -5.01 13.40 -3.07
N GLN A 11 -4.39 13.14 -1.92
CA GLN A 11 -3.06 13.63 -1.58
C GLN A 11 -1.94 12.65 -1.94
N GLY A 12 -2.25 11.41 -2.34
CA GLY A 12 -1.26 10.40 -2.72
C GLY A 12 -1.64 8.98 -2.27
N TRP A 13 -0.67 8.08 -2.29
CA TRP A 13 -0.86 6.67 -1.99
C TRP A 13 -0.69 6.35 -0.50
N ALA A 14 -1.48 5.40 -0.03
CA ALA A 14 -1.34 4.73 1.26
C ALA A 14 -1.55 3.21 1.08
N ALA A 15 -1.30 2.44 2.12
CA ALA A 15 -1.62 1.01 2.14
C ALA A 15 -2.11 0.58 3.52
N TYR A 16 -3.11 -0.30 3.53
CA TYR A 16 -3.61 -0.92 4.75
C TYR A 16 -3.17 -2.38 4.77
N MET A 17 -2.53 -2.81 5.85
CA MET A 17 -2.11 -4.19 6.02
C MET A 17 -2.99 -4.88 7.05
N TRP A 18 -3.56 -6.03 6.74
CA TRP A 18 -4.22 -6.87 7.76
C TRP A 18 -3.26 -7.96 8.21
N ASP A 19 -2.84 -7.91 9.47
CA ASP A 19 -2.13 -9.01 10.12
C ASP A 19 -3.12 -9.90 10.88
N MET A 20 -3.48 -11.02 10.26
CA MET A 20 -4.42 -11.99 10.85
C MET A 20 -3.89 -12.69 12.10
N MET A 21 -2.56 -12.79 12.24
CA MET A 21 -1.96 -13.45 13.42
C MET A 21 -1.97 -12.53 14.63
N ARG A 22 -1.70 -11.24 14.41
CA ARG A 22 -1.65 -10.23 15.48
C ARG A 22 -3.00 -9.56 15.73
N LYS A 23 -3.98 -9.73 14.82
CA LYS A 23 -5.22 -8.95 14.74
C LYS A 23 -4.94 -7.44 14.72
N GLU A 24 -4.00 -7.05 13.87
CA GLU A 24 -3.58 -5.65 13.72
C GLU A 24 -3.81 -5.14 12.31
N ILE A 25 -4.15 -3.85 12.20
CA ILE A 25 -4.27 -3.15 10.93
C ILE A 25 -3.32 -1.94 10.90
N PRO A 26 -2.06 -2.13 10.48
CA PRO A 26 -1.17 -1.01 10.21
C PRO A 26 -1.60 -0.23 8.97
N VAL A 27 -1.75 1.08 9.15
CA VAL A 27 -1.97 2.07 8.11
C VAL A 27 -0.63 2.66 7.72
N LEU A 28 -0.13 2.25 6.55
CA LEU A 28 1.13 2.72 6.00
C LEU A 28 0.84 3.93 5.11
N ASP A 29 1.34 5.09 5.52
CA ASP A 29 1.09 6.34 4.82
C ASP A 29 2.33 7.23 4.95
N PRO A 30 2.98 7.61 3.84
CA PRO A 30 4.22 8.38 3.91
C PRO A 30 3.97 9.83 4.35
N MET A 31 2.71 10.29 4.29
CA MET A 31 2.28 11.62 4.70
C MET A 31 1.49 11.62 6.02
N GLY A 32 1.22 10.45 6.60
CA GLY A 32 0.25 10.25 7.69
C GLY A 32 0.62 10.84 9.04
N CYS A 33 1.84 11.38 9.18
CA CYS A 33 2.33 12.04 10.40
C CYS A 33 2.92 13.43 10.13
N GLN A 34 2.49 14.11 9.06
CA GLN A 34 3.11 15.36 8.62
C GLN A 34 2.10 16.51 8.55
N GLY A 35 2.17 17.41 9.54
CA GLY A 35 1.66 18.78 9.44
C GLY A 35 0.19 19.00 9.82
N LEU A 36 -0.34 20.14 9.34
CA LEU A 36 -1.73 20.55 9.55
C LEU A 36 -2.68 19.56 8.84
N GLY A 37 -3.61 18.96 9.59
CA GLY A 37 -4.59 18.02 9.05
C GLY A 37 -4.33 16.53 9.34
N GLU A 38 -3.31 16.19 10.12
CA GLU A 38 -3.04 14.82 10.59
C GLU A 38 -4.29 14.15 11.19
N GLY A 39 -5.03 14.87 12.05
CA GLY A 39 -6.27 14.35 12.64
C GLY A 39 -7.33 14.00 11.60
N GLN A 40 -7.55 14.89 10.61
CA GLN A 40 -8.52 14.65 9.53
C GLN A 40 -8.11 13.44 8.67
N ARG A 41 -6.82 13.31 8.39
CA ARG A 41 -6.26 12.21 7.60
C ARG A 41 -6.37 10.89 8.35
N CYS A 42 -6.08 10.89 9.65
CA CYS A 42 -6.29 9.75 10.53
C CYS A 42 -7.75 9.29 10.53
N MET A 43 -8.70 10.22 10.69
CA MET A 43 -10.15 9.92 10.64
C MET A 43 -10.56 9.32 9.28
N MET A 44 -10.07 9.89 8.18
CA MET A 44 -10.33 9.35 6.83
C MET A 44 -9.82 7.91 6.70
N HIS A 45 -8.60 7.63 7.18
CA HIS A 45 -8.07 6.27 7.20
C HIS A 45 -8.91 5.34 8.08
N GLU A 46 -9.33 5.80 9.26
CA GLU A 46 -10.18 5.03 10.15
C GLU A 46 -11.51 4.65 9.51
N GLU A 47 -12.16 5.57 8.78
CA GLU A 47 -13.38 5.29 8.06
C GLU A 47 -13.16 4.30 6.91
N ALA A 48 -12.14 4.52 6.09
CA ALA A 48 -11.80 3.65 4.97
C ALA A 48 -11.47 2.22 5.44
N VAL A 49 -10.65 2.08 6.49
CA VAL A 49 -10.31 0.81 7.10
C VAL A 49 -11.56 0.14 7.68
N SER A 50 -12.45 0.88 8.36
CA SER A 50 -13.71 0.30 8.87
C SER A 50 -14.55 -0.33 7.76
N LYS A 51 -14.73 0.38 6.65
CA LYS A 51 -15.54 -0.09 5.50
C LYS A 51 -14.93 -1.35 4.88
N ILE A 52 -13.62 -1.30 4.56
CA ILE A 52 -12.91 -2.44 3.96
C ILE A 52 -12.89 -3.63 4.91
N HIS A 53 -12.63 -3.40 6.20
CA HIS A 53 -12.62 -4.46 7.21
C HIS A 53 -13.98 -5.14 7.32
N SER A 54 -15.08 -4.37 7.39
CA SER A 54 -16.42 -4.93 7.44
C SER A 54 -16.73 -5.77 6.21
N ALA A 55 -16.50 -5.21 5.01
CA ALA A 55 -16.77 -5.91 3.75
C ALA A 55 -15.94 -7.19 3.62
N LEU A 56 -14.65 -7.14 3.97
CA LEU A 56 -13.76 -8.28 3.93
C LEU A 56 -14.23 -9.43 4.84
N PHE A 57 -14.65 -9.11 6.07
CA PHE A 57 -15.14 -10.15 6.99
C PHE A 57 -16.51 -10.68 6.60
N THR A 58 -17.37 -9.88 5.96
CA THR A 58 -18.57 -10.39 5.29
C THR A 58 -18.19 -11.43 4.24
N CYS A 59 -17.25 -11.09 3.34
CA CYS A 59 -16.77 -12.04 2.33
C CYS A 59 -16.17 -13.30 2.98
N PHE A 60 -15.35 -13.17 4.02
CA PHE A 60 -14.77 -14.34 4.67
C PHE A 60 -15.83 -15.27 5.26
N ASN A 61 -16.85 -14.71 5.89
CA ASN A 61 -17.94 -15.50 6.48
C ASN A 61 -18.83 -16.16 5.40
N GLU A 62 -18.96 -15.55 4.23
CA GLU A 62 -19.70 -16.11 3.10
C GLU A 62 -18.92 -17.21 2.37
N PHE A 63 -17.64 -17.00 2.09
CA PHE A 63 -16.83 -17.92 1.28
C PHE A 63 -16.15 -19.03 2.09
N PHE A 64 -15.95 -18.85 3.41
CA PHE A 64 -15.23 -19.82 4.24
C PHE A 64 -16.08 -20.27 5.45
N ALA A 65 -16.72 -21.44 5.32
CA ALA A 65 -17.63 -22.01 6.32
C ALA A 65 -17.03 -22.26 7.72
N LYS A 66 -15.70 -22.23 7.88
CA LYS A 66 -14.99 -22.44 9.15
C LYS A 66 -13.92 -21.36 9.40
N TRP A 67 -14.18 -20.12 9.00
CA TRP A 67 -13.25 -19.03 9.28
C TRP A 67 -13.14 -18.78 10.80
N HIS A 68 -11.94 -18.97 11.36
CA HIS A 68 -11.72 -18.94 12.82
C HIS A 68 -11.40 -17.56 13.38
N CYS A 69 -11.09 -16.57 12.54
CA CYS A 69 -10.74 -15.23 12.97
C CYS A 69 -11.99 -14.33 12.98
N THR A 70 -12.24 -13.63 14.08
CA THR A 70 -13.36 -12.68 14.17
C THR A 70 -12.94 -11.26 13.78
N SER A 71 -13.88 -10.46 13.29
CA SER A 71 -13.70 -9.03 12.97
C SER A 71 -13.51 -8.14 14.21
N GLU A 72 -13.77 -8.67 15.41
CA GLU A 72 -13.71 -7.86 16.63
C GLU A 72 -12.30 -7.73 17.21
N LYS A 73 -12.08 -6.63 17.97
CA LYS A 73 -10.88 -6.38 18.77
C LYS A 73 -9.59 -6.28 17.94
N TRP A 74 -9.70 -5.78 16.72
CA TRP A 74 -8.53 -5.47 15.89
C TRP A 74 -7.92 -4.14 16.30
N LYS A 75 -6.59 -4.10 16.45
CA LYS A 75 -5.86 -2.89 16.79
C LYS A 75 -5.38 -2.18 15.53
N ARG A 76 -5.72 -0.89 15.39
CA ARG A 76 -5.19 -0.04 14.32
C ARG A 76 -3.86 0.57 14.75
N LYS A 77 -2.93 0.71 13.81
CA LYS A 77 -1.62 1.31 14.05
C LYS A 77 -1.30 2.29 12.93
N PHE A 78 -0.65 3.38 13.27
CA PHE A 78 -0.14 4.38 12.32
C PHE A 78 1.38 4.44 12.46
N PRO A 79 2.12 3.44 11.95
CA PRO A 79 3.57 3.42 12.05
C PRO A 79 4.19 4.54 11.19
N LYS A 80 5.24 5.17 11.72
CA LYS A 80 6.10 6.04 10.91
C LYS A 80 6.93 5.17 9.96
N ILE A 81 6.74 5.33 8.65
CA ILE A 81 7.41 4.51 7.62
C ILE A 81 8.60 5.19 6.96
N THR A 82 8.73 6.51 7.11
CA THR A 82 9.86 7.30 6.63
C THR A 82 10.06 8.53 7.50
N ASP A 83 11.31 9.00 7.60
CA ASP A 83 11.67 10.25 8.25
C ASP A 83 11.65 11.45 7.30
N ASP A 84 11.59 11.20 5.99
CA ASP A 84 11.62 12.23 4.96
C ASP A 84 10.22 12.68 4.54
N ILE A 85 10.14 13.93 4.09
CA ILE A 85 8.93 14.51 3.52
C ILE A 85 8.92 14.22 2.01
N PHE A 86 7.92 13.48 1.56
CA PHE A 86 7.64 13.22 0.15
C PHE A 86 6.42 14.01 -0.31
N THR A 87 6.45 14.47 -1.55
CA THR A 87 5.28 15.06 -2.22
C THR A 87 4.36 13.94 -2.71
N ARG A 88 3.13 14.31 -3.10
CA ARG A 88 2.15 13.39 -3.71
C ARG A 88 2.77 12.48 -4.77
N ASP A 89 3.55 13.06 -5.69
CA ASP A 89 4.16 12.38 -6.83
C ASP A 89 5.33 11.45 -6.48
N GLY A 90 5.70 11.34 -5.20
CA GLY A 90 6.66 10.32 -4.75
C GLY A 90 6.02 9.23 -3.89
N THR A 91 4.74 9.39 -3.54
CA THR A 91 4.08 8.50 -2.57
C THR A 91 3.85 7.10 -3.12
N GLU A 92 3.73 6.94 -4.43
CA GLU A 92 3.59 5.65 -5.11
C GLU A 92 4.84 4.78 -4.94
N ILE A 93 6.04 5.36 -5.16
CA ILE A 93 7.29 4.65 -4.91
C ILE A 93 7.48 4.37 -3.41
N CYS A 94 7.09 5.32 -2.54
CA CYS A 94 7.06 5.08 -1.10
C CYS A 94 6.20 3.87 -0.73
N MET A 95 5.02 3.71 -1.34
CA MET A 95 4.11 2.59 -1.05
C MET A 95 4.62 1.25 -1.56
N ILE A 96 5.18 1.19 -2.77
CA ILE A 96 5.81 -0.03 -3.28
C ILE A 96 6.93 -0.46 -2.32
N HIS A 97 7.74 0.49 -1.85
CA HIS A 97 8.78 0.21 -0.88
C HIS A 97 8.22 -0.25 0.48
N ALA A 98 7.21 0.46 1.00
CA ALA A 98 6.59 0.15 2.28
C ALA A 98 6.02 -1.27 2.32
N ILE A 99 5.27 -1.66 1.30
CA ILE A 99 4.68 -3.01 1.18
C ILE A 99 5.77 -4.09 1.15
N ARG A 100 6.91 -3.83 0.48
CA ARG A 100 8.03 -4.79 0.39
C ARG A 100 8.83 -4.92 1.69
N GLN A 101 8.96 -3.82 2.45
CA GLN A 101 9.91 -3.74 3.57
C GLN A 101 9.26 -3.74 4.95
N TYR A 102 7.95 -3.55 5.05
CA TYR A 102 7.26 -3.57 6.33
C TYR A 102 7.06 -5.00 6.82
N ASP A 103 7.53 -5.31 8.03
CA ASP A 103 7.48 -6.67 8.60
C ASP A 103 6.25 -6.94 9.48
N GLY A 104 5.30 -6.00 9.52
CA GLY A 104 4.15 -6.02 10.43
C GLY A 104 4.38 -5.26 11.75
N ASN A 105 5.60 -4.79 11.99
CA ASN A 105 5.92 -3.94 13.13
C ASN A 105 6.68 -2.69 12.72
N LYS A 106 7.72 -2.84 11.90
CA LYS A 106 8.60 -1.75 11.45
C LYS A 106 9.07 -1.95 10.01
N MET A 107 9.61 -0.89 9.45
CA MET A 107 10.35 -0.94 8.19
C MET A 107 11.68 -1.67 8.43
N LYS A 108 11.97 -2.74 7.68
CA LYS A 108 13.28 -3.41 7.71
C LYS A 108 14.37 -2.48 7.19
N TRP A 109 14.06 -1.78 6.11
CA TRP A 109 14.88 -0.74 5.51
C TRP A 109 13.98 0.48 5.25
N PRO A 110 14.24 1.65 5.84
CA PRO A 110 13.45 2.85 5.57
C PRO A 110 13.82 3.47 4.22
N LEU A 111 12.81 3.98 3.51
CA LEU A 111 13.06 4.79 2.30
C LEU A 111 13.43 6.20 2.72
N THR A 112 14.48 6.75 2.11
CA THR A 112 14.98 8.10 2.32
C THR A 112 15.16 8.80 0.98
N LYS A 113 15.25 10.13 0.96
CA LYS A 113 15.54 10.91 -0.26
C LYS A 113 16.84 10.47 -0.95
N ASN A 114 17.81 9.97 -0.18
CA ASN A 114 19.10 9.49 -0.70
C ASN A 114 18.97 8.19 -1.51
N ASN A 115 18.07 7.29 -1.12
CA ASN A 115 17.89 5.99 -1.79
C ASN A 115 16.65 5.94 -2.70
N PHE A 116 15.79 6.97 -2.67
CA PHE A 116 14.56 7.07 -3.45
C PHE A 116 14.78 6.86 -4.95
N VAL A 117 15.68 7.64 -5.57
CA VAL A 117 15.91 7.59 -7.03
C VAL A 117 16.46 6.23 -7.45
N SER A 118 17.37 5.65 -6.66
CA SER A 118 17.92 4.33 -6.92
C SER A 118 16.84 3.25 -6.82
N PHE A 119 15.97 3.32 -5.82
CA PHE A 119 14.85 2.40 -5.68
C PHE A 119 13.81 2.57 -6.80
N GLN A 120 13.49 3.80 -7.20
CA GLN A 120 12.61 4.08 -8.33
C GLN A 120 13.14 3.44 -9.63
N LYS A 121 14.44 3.59 -9.91
CA LYS A 121 15.09 2.94 -11.07
C LYS A 121 15.04 1.42 -10.99
N LEU A 122 15.21 0.84 -9.80
CA LEU A 122 15.08 -0.61 -9.59
C LEU A 122 13.65 -1.08 -9.88
N VAL A 123 12.64 -0.40 -9.35
CA VAL A 123 11.23 -0.73 -9.61
C VAL A 123 10.91 -0.63 -11.10
N ALA A 124 11.36 0.43 -11.77
CA ALA A 124 11.19 0.55 -13.21
C ALA A 124 11.84 -0.63 -13.97
N PHE A 125 13.09 -0.97 -13.64
CA PHE A 125 13.79 -2.10 -14.23
C PHE A 125 13.05 -3.44 -14.02
N GLU A 126 12.51 -3.67 -12.83
CA GLU A 126 11.72 -4.87 -12.55
C GLU A 126 10.44 -4.92 -13.37
N VAL A 127 9.70 -3.80 -13.47
CA VAL A 127 8.49 -3.70 -14.30
C VAL A 127 8.81 -3.98 -15.77
N PHE A 128 9.92 -3.44 -16.28
CA PHE A 128 10.36 -3.70 -17.65
C PHE A 128 10.65 -5.17 -17.95
N ARG A 129 10.96 -5.94 -16.92
CA ARG A 129 11.31 -7.36 -16.99
C ARG A 129 10.20 -8.30 -16.53
N LEU A 130 9.03 -7.78 -16.18
CA LEU A 130 7.88 -8.63 -15.92
C LEU A 130 7.54 -9.37 -17.20
N CYS A 131 7.45 -10.70 -17.10
CA CYS A 131 7.01 -11.56 -18.18
C CYS A 131 5.63 -12.12 -17.87
N ASP A 132 4.82 -12.32 -18.90
CA ASP A 132 3.58 -13.09 -18.80
C ASP A 132 3.86 -14.60 -18.70
N GLU A 133 2.80 -15.40 -18.65
CA GLU A 133 2.88 -16.88 -18.61
C GLU A 133 3.57 -17.48 -19.84
N HIS A 134 3.70 -16.72 -20.92
CA HIS A 134 4.33 -17.10 -22.18
C HIS A 134 5.75 -16.54 -22.34
N ALA A 135 6.33 -16.00 -21.27
CA ALA A 135 7.65 -15.37 -21.23
C ALA A 135 7.79 -14.08 -22.08
N ASN A 136 6.69 -13.48 -22.54
CA ASN A 136 6.72 -12.19 -23.24
C ASN A 136 6.81 -11.06 -22.23
N PHE A 137 7.60 -10.02 -22.56
CA PHE A 137 7.69 -8.86 -21.68
C PHE A 137 6.36 -8.10 -21.64
N VAL A 138 5.79 -7.98 -20.44
CA VAL A 138 4.56 -7.22 -20.14
C VAL A 138 4.77 -5.72 -20.38
N SER A 139 6.04 -5.28 -20.42
CA SER A 139 6.38 -3.88 -20.64
C SER A 139 5.93 -3.37 -21.99
N GLU A 140 5.85 -4.20 -23.04
CA GLU A 140 5.38 -3.73 -24.34
C GLU A 140 3.90 -3.32 -24.30
N SER A 141 3.06 -4.09 -23.61
CA SER A 141 1.64 -3.77 -23.41
C SER A 141 1.45 -2.59 -22.46
N VAL A 142 2.25 -2.49 -21.39
CA VAL A 142 2.22 -1.34 -20.47
C VAL A 142 2.65 -0.06 -21.15
N LEU A 143 3.71 -0.10 -21.96
CA LEU A 143 4.19 1.05 -22.73
C LEU A 143 3.14 1.51 -23.74
N ARG A 144 2.48 0.58 -24.46
CA ARG A 144 1.38 0.95 -25.37
C ARG A 144 0.26 1.68 -24.63
N ILE A 145 -0.21 1.16 -23.49
CA ILE A 145 -1.25 1.83 -22.69
C ILE A 145 -0.78 3.19 -22.13
N ALA A 146 0.49 3.32 -21.76
CA ALA A 146 1.04 4.55 -21.18
C ALA A 146 1.31 5.64 -22.21
N PHE A 147 1.57 5.27 -23.47
CA PHE A 147 1.94 6.21 -24.54
C PHE A 147 0.89 6.36 -25.64
N ASP A 148 -0.12 5.49 -25.70
CA ASP A 148 -1.32 5.69 -26.50
C ASP A 148 -2.32 6.51 -25.67
N GLU A 149 -2.18 7.84 -25.68
CA GLU A 149 -3.32 8.71 -25.37
C GLU A 149 -4.43 8.42 -26.39
N PRO A 150 -5.73 8.39 -26.01
CA PRO A 150 -6.79 8.46 -27.00
C PRO A 150 -6.67 9.81 -27.70
N GLY A 151 -6.12 9.81 -28.92
CA GLY A 151 -6.03 11.01 -29.74
C GLY A 151 -7.43 11.60 -29.92
N GLU A 152 -7.62 12.83 -29.42
CA GLU A 152 -8.66 13.73 -29.92
C GLU A 152 -8.29 14.23 -31.33
#